data_AF-A0A7G5N1F8-F1
#
_entry.id   AF-A0A7G5N1F8-F1
#
_cell.length_a   1.000
_cell.length_b   1.000
_cell.length_c   1.000
_cell.angle_alpha   90.00
_cell.angle_beta   90.00
_cell.angle_gamma   90.00
#
_symmetry.space_group_name_H-M   'P 1'
#
loop_
_entity.id
_entity.type
_entity.pdbx_description
1 polymer ?
#
loop_
_entity_poly.entity_id
_entity_poly.type
_entity_poly.pdbx_seq_one_letter_code
_entity_poly.pdbx_strand_id
1 'polypeptide(L)' 'MWKIFFTYSDKSKLTLTGKGKEIPLRLICKYYKDYGIRCASAVYQQYPKKDNEPQDFLEMARKIMEE' A
#
# COMPACT_ATOMS: atom_id res chain seq x y z
N MET A 1 -1.04 13.47 0.70
CA MET A 1 0.11 12.59 1.02
C MET A 1 -0.46 11.20 1.22
N TRP A 2 0.30 10.16 0.93
CA TRP A 2 -0.12 8.80 1.26
C TRP A 2 1.03 8.01 1.87
N LYS A 3 0.68 6.95 2.59
CA LYS A 3 1.62 5.98 3.16
C LYS A 3 1.13 4.56 2.91
N ILE A 4 2.07 3.62 2.79
CA ILE A 4 1.80 2.19 2.76
C ILE A 4 2.61 1.55 3.87
N PHE A 5 1.95 0.80 4.74
CA PHE A 5 2.54 0.10 5.86
C PHE A 5 2.55 -1.39 5.57
N PHE A 6 3.72 -1.95 5.25
CA PHE A 6 3.91 -3.39 5.10
C PHE A 6 4.36 -3.99 6.42
N THR A 7 3.74 -5.10 6.81
CA THR A 7 4.15 -5.93 7.94
C THR A 7 4.48 -7.32 7.43
N TYR A 8 5.68 -7.81 7.75
CA TYR A 8 6.14 -9.14 7.36
C TYR A 8 5.95 -10.15 8.51
N SER A 9 6.04 -11.44 8.21
CA SER A 9 5.81 -12.52 9.18
C SER A 9 6.80 -12.52 10.35
N ASP A 10 8.01 -12.00 10.13
CA ASP A 10 9.04 -11.79 11.16
C ASP A 10 8.77 -10.54 12.03
N LYS A 11 7.61 -9.90 11.88
CA LYS A 11 7.21 -8.63 12.51
C LYS A 11 8.02 -7.42 12.05
N SER A 12 8.92 -7.56 11.08
CA SER A 12 9.57 -6.42 10.46
C SER A 12 8.54 -5.57 9.72
N LYS A 13 8.82 -4.27 9.64
CA LYS A 13 7.91 -3.28 9.06
C LYS A 13 8.63 -2.43 8.04
N LEU A 14 7.98 -2.20 6.91
CA LEU A 14 8.42 -1.26 5.88
C LEU A 14 7.32 -0.22 5.68
N THR A 15 7.69 1.06 5.70
CA THR A 15 6.76 2.16 5.39
C THR A 15 7.21 2.88 4.13
N LEU A 16 6.35 2.88 3.11
CA LEU A 16 6.53 3.71 1.93
C LEU A 16 5.70 4.98 2.09
N THR A 17 6.20 6.10 1.60
CA THR A 17 5.50 7.38 1.64
C THR A 17 5.58 8.05 0.28
N GLY A 18 4.53 8.79 -0.08
CA GLY A 18 4.52 9.57 -1.31
C GLY A 18 3.77 10.88 -1.19
N LYS A 19 4.16 11.81 -2.06
CA LYS A 19 3.50 13.10 -2.25
C LYS A 19 2.36 12.95 -3.25
N GLY A 20 1.35 13.80 -3.14
CA GLY A 20 0.13 13.72 -3.95
C GLY A 20 -1.10 13.29 -3.14
N LYS A 21 -2.27 13.39 -3.78
CA LYS A 21 -3.56 13.02 -3.19
C LYS A 21 -3.64 11.50 -3.03
N GLU A 22 -3.38 10.77 -4.10
CA GLU A 22 -3.46 9.30 -4.17
C GLU A 22 -2.18 8.66 -4.71
N ILE A 23 -2.07 7.33 -4.54
CA ILE A 23 -0.98 6.55 -5.12
C ILE A 23 -1.24 6.27 -6.61
N PRO A 24 -0.29 6.60 -7.51
CA PRO A 24 -0.42 6.27 -8.93
C PRO A 24 -0.44 4.76 -9.17
N LEU A 25 -1.24 4.29 -10.15
CA LEU A 25 -1.33 2.87 -10.56
C LEU A 25 0.05 2.21 -10.77
N ARG A 26 0.95 2.91 -11.46
CA ARG A 26 2.33 2.44 -11.70
C ARG A 26 3.07 2.08 -10.39
N LEU A 27 2.86 2.87 -9.33
CA LEU A 27 3.48 2.63 -8.02
C LEU A 27 2.79 1.49 -7.27
N ILE A 28 1.47 1.31 -7.44
CA ILE A 28 0.75 0.19 -6.84
C ILE A 28 1.33 -1.13 -7.36
N CYS A 29 1.40 -1.32 -8.68
CA CYS A 29 1.95 -2.53 -9.28
C CYS A 29 3.42 -2.75 -8.87
N LYS A 30 4.23 -1.68 -8.90
CA LYS A 30 5.65 -1.75 -8.51
C LYS A 30 5.80 -2.20 -7.05
N TYR A 31 5.16 -1.53 -6.11
CA TYR A 31 5.33 -1.85 -4.69
C TYR A 31 4.67 -3.15 -4.28
N TYR A 32 3.60 -3.55 -4.95
CA TYR A 32 3.06 -4.89 -4.77
C TYR A 32 4.09 -5.95 -5.17
N LYS A 33 4.70 -5.82 -6.35
CA LYS A 33 5.73 -6.76 -6.82
C LYS A 33 6.99 -6.77 -5.95
N ASP A 34 7.46 -5.58 -5.55
CA ASP A 34 8.72 -5.44 -4.80
C ASP A 34 8.57 -5.85 -3.32
N TYR A 35 7.41 -5.57 -2.69
CA TYR A 35 7.23 -5.70 -1.24
C TYR A 35 5.95 -6.47 -0.83
N GLY A 36 4.87 -6.33 -1.60
CA GLY A 36 3.57 -6.91 -1.28
C GLY A 36 3.52 -8.45 -1.35
N ILE A 37 4.21 -9.08 -2.29
CA ILE A 37 4.18 -10.54 -2.50
C ILE A 37 4.60 -11.32 -1.24
N ARG A 38 5.57 -10.81 -0.48
CA ARG A 38 6.16 -11.50 0.68
C ARG A 38 5.69 -10.97 2.04
N CYS A 39 4.87 -9.92 2.05
CA CYS A 39 4.37 -9.36 3.28
C CYS A 39 3.20 -10.20 3.84
N ALA A 40 3.02 -10.16 5.16
CA ALA A 40 1.86 -10.78 5.81
C ALA A 40 0.62 -9.88 5.71
N SER A 41 0.82 -8.56 5.76
CA SER A 41 -0.24 -7.57 5.56
C SER A 41 0.31 -6.25 5.04
N ALA A 42 -0.51 -5.50 4.29
CA ALA A 42 -0.18 -4.16 3.86
C ALA A 42 -1.37 -3.22 3.95
N VAL A 43 -1.18 -2.05 4.59
CA VAL A 43 -2.23 -1.04 4.76
C VAL A 43 -1.86 0.23 4.01
N TYR A 44 -2.71 0.66 3.10
CA TYR A 44 -2.64 1.96 2.44
C TYR A 44 -3.41 3.01 3.26
N GLN A 45 -2.80 4.17 3.48
CA GLN A 45 -3.43 5.30 4.17
C GLN A 45 -3.21 6.58 3.38
N GLN A 46 -4.30 7.18 2.93
CA GLN A 46 -4.30 8.52 2.37
C GLN A 46 -4.48 9.58 3.47
N TYR A 47 -3.87 10.74 3.28
CA TYR A 47 -3.97 11.88 4.19
C TYR A 47 -4.70 13.04 3.53
N PRO A 48 -5.49 13.81 4.29
CA PRO A 48 -5.63 13.75 5.76
C PRO A 48 -6.43 12.53 6.27
N LYS A 49 -5.99 11.95 7.40
CA LYS A 49 -6.57 10.71 7.96
C LYS A 49 -8.05 10.83 8.32
N LYS A 50 -8.49 12.01 8.73
CA LYS A 50 -9.87 12.27 9.15
C LYS A 50 -10.89 12.08 8.00
N ASP A 51 -10.43 12.28 6.76
CA ASP A 51 -11.27 12.28 5.57
C ASP A 51 -11.06 11.01 4.72
N ASN A 52 -10.12 10.13 5.11
CA ASN A 52 -9.74 8.97 4.31
C ASN A 52 -9.48 7.77 5.22
N GLU A 53 -10.29 6.72 5.07
CA GLU A 53 -10.11 5.49 5.82
C GLU A 53 -8.89 4.69 5.30
N PRO A 54 -8.20 3.93 6.17
CA PRO A 54 -7.17 3.00 5.74
C PRO A 54 -7.77 1.89 4.88
N GLN A 55 -7.05 1.48 3.84
CA GLN A 55 -7.46 0.44 2.89
C GLN A 55 -6.43 -0.69 2.87
N ASP A 56 -6.87 -1.91 2.55
CA ASP A 56 -5.95 -3.03 2.30
C ASP A 56 -5.24 -2.81 0.96
N PHE A 57 -3.91 -2.67 1.02
CA PHE A 57 -3.09 -2.41 -0.17
C PHE A 57 -2.96 -3.64 -1.06
N LEU A 58 -2.95 -4.84 -0.49
CA LEU A 58 -2.81 -6.09 -1.26
C LEU A 58 -4.07 -6.35 -2.08
N GLU A 59 -5.24 -6.15 -1.48
CA GLU A 59 -6.52 -6.27 -2.18
C GLU A 59 -6.65 -5.25 -3.31
N MET A 60 -6.27 -3.99 -3.04
CA MET A 60 -6.24 -2.93 -4.05
C MET A 60 -5.35 -3.31 -5.23
N ALA A 61 -4.13 -3.80 -4.96
CA ALA A 61 -3.19 -4.19 -5.99
C ALA A 61 -3.65 -5.42 -6.79
N ARG A 62 -4.27 -6.41 -6.13
CA ARG A 62 -4.83 -7.61 -6.80
C ARG A 62 -5.88 -7.24 -7.84
N LYS A 63 -6.85 -6.40 -7.47
CA LYS A 63 -7.90 -5.92 -8.39
C LYS A 63 -7.30 -5.29 -9.66
N ILE A 64 -6.31 -4.42 -9.48
CA ILE A 64 -5.64 -3.74 -10.59
C ILE A 64 -4.84 -4.69 -11.50
N MET A 65 -4.36 -5.82 -11.00
CA MET A 65 -3.62 -6.79 -11.81
C MET A 65 -4.53 -7.86 -12.45
N GLU A 66 -5.75 -8.02 -11.95
CA GLU A 66 -6.76 -8.94 -12.49
C GLU A 66 -7.63 -8.27 -13.57
N GLU A 67 -7.73 -6.93 -13.56
CA GLU A 67 -8.28 -6.09 -14.64
C GLU A 67 -7.29 -5.88 -15.81
#